data_AF-S3ZRY7-F1
#
_entry.id   AF-S3ZRY7-F1
#
_cell.length_a   1.000
_cell.length_b   1.000
_cell.length_c   1.000
_cell.angle_alpha   90.00
_cell.angle_beta   90.00
_cell.angle_gamma   90.00
#
_symmetry.space_group_name_H-M   'P 1'
#
loop_
_entity.id
_entity.type
_entity.pdbx_description
1 polymer ?
#
loop_
_entity_poly.entity_id
_entity_poly.type
_entity_poly.pdbx_seq_one_letter_code
_entity_poly.pdbx_strand_id
1 'polypeptide(L)'
;MGLIAGTFYIFACGVMPGLARSSDRAYIEVMQNINAAFENVVFFASFMGALLLTAVAAWLLRRTPVRWWVLAALLAYFAVFVITVAVNVPLNDKLMDAGDPAKIADPGEVRADFEDVWVAWNVVRAVLSTLALGLLVRALVLFGRVRRDGAGAAQSAYLDPTAGSSASR
;
A
#
# COMPACT_ATOMS: atom_id res chain seq x y z
N MET A 1 2.84 4.23 -2.22
CA MET A 1 3.02 3.08 -1.31
C MET A 1 3.14 3.51 0.15
N GLY A 2 4.15 4.30 0.53
CA GLY A 2 4.37 4.69 1.93
C GLY A 2 3.17 5.36 2.61
N LEU A 3 2.52 6.31 1.94
CA LEU A 3 1.30 6.97 2.46
C LEU A 3 0.20 5.96 2.80
N ILE A 4 -0.11 5.04 1.89
CA ILE A 4 -1.16 4.04 2.07
C ILE A 4 -0.81 3.02 3.16
N ALA A 5 0.45 2.57 3.22
CA ALA A 5 0.89 1.69 4.29
C ALA A 5 0.75 2.37 5.66
N GLY A 6 1.15 3.65 5.76
CA GLY A 6 0.97 4.46 6.96
C GLY A 6 -0.50 4.64 7.34
N THR A 7 -1.39 4.87 6.36
CA THR A 7 -2.84 4.98 6.60
C THR A 7 -3.41 3.70 7.19
N PHE A 8 -3.19 2.53 6.58
CA PHE A 8 -3.74 1.28 7.14
C PHE A 8 -3.12 0.94 8.49
N TYR A 9 -1.83 1.22 8.67
CA TYR A 9 -1.13 1.03 9.93
C TYR A 9 -1.73 1.88 11.06
N ILE A 10 -1.92 3.19 10.86
CA ILE A 10 -2.45 4.06 11.93
C ILE A 10 -3.88 3.69 12.31
N PHE A 11 -4.68 3.20 11.35
CA PHE A 11 -6.00 2.65 11.66
C PHE A 11 -5.91 1.40 12.53
N ALA A 12 -4.98 0.49 12.24
CA ALA A 12 -4.80 -0.73 12.99
C ALA A 12 -4.30 -0.49 14.44
N CYS A 13 -3.35 0.43 14.65
CA CYS A 13 -2.70 0.59 15.96
C CYS A 13 -3.18 1.79 16.79
N GLY A 14 -3.85 2.76 16.17
CA GLY A 14 -4.24 4.01 16.82
C GLY A 14 -5.73 4.31 16.74
N VAL A 15 -6.25 4.51 15.53
CA VAL A 15 -7.63 4.99 15.32
C VAL A 15 -8.65 3.99 15.84
N MET A 16 -8.62 2.73 15.36
CA MET A 16 -9.61 1.73 15.76
C MET A 16 -9.51 1.37 17.25
N PRO A 17 -8.32 1.13 17.84
CA PRO A 17 -8.22 0.94 19.29
C PRO A 17 -8.67 2.15 20.12
N GLY A 18 -8.48 3.36 19.61
CA GLY A 18 -9.01 4.59 20.22
C GLY A 18 -10.53 4.59 20.22
N LEU A 19 -11.12 4.34 19.05
CA LEU A 19 -12.56 4.32 18.86
C LEU A 19 -13.25 3.16 19.56
N ALA A 20 -12.55 2.04 19.74
CA ALA A 20 -13.04 0.87 20.47
C ALA A 20 -13.47 1.22 21.91
N ARG A 21 -12.87 2.25 22.50
CA ARG A 21 -13.16 2.75 23.85
C ARG A 21 -14.34 3.72 23.92
N SER A 22 -14.88 4.13 22.77
CA SER A 22 -16.04 5.01 22.67
C SER A 22 -17.35 4.21 22.73
N SER A 23 -18.47 4.91 22.94
CA SER A 23 -19.80 4.32 22.82
C SER A 23 -20.09 3.90 21.38
N ASP A 24 -21.02 2.95 21.19
CA ASP A 24 -21.33 2.41 19.87
C ASP A 24 -21.84 3.47 18.90
N ARG A 25 -22.68 4.41 19.38
CA ARG A 25 -23.15 5.53 18.55
C ARG A 25 -22.00 6.43 18.10
N ALA A 26 -21.08 6.77 19.00
CA ALA A 26 -19.93 7.61 18.66
C ALA A 26 -18.98 6.88 17.69
N TYR A 27 -18.80 5.56 17.87
CA TYR A 27 -18.04 4.74 16.95
C TYR A 27 -18.64 4.79 15.54
N ILE A 28 -19.94 4.52 15.40
CA ILE A 28 -20.64 4.51 14.11
C ILE A 28 -20.57 5.90 13.47
N GLU A 29 -20.88 6.95 14.21
CA GLU A 29 -20.85 8.33 13.72
C GLU A 29 -19.46 8.71 13.19
N VAL A 30 -18.41 8.46 13.97
CA VAL A 30 -17.05 8.78 13.55
C VAL A 30 -16.63 7.94 12.34
N MET A 31 -16.96 6.64 12.30
CA MET A 31 -16.63 5.79 11.16
C MET A 31 -17.38 6.19 9.89
N GLN A 32 -18.66 6.58 9.97
CA GLN A 32 -19.41 7.12 8.84
C GLN A 32 -18.77 8.42 8.32
N ASN A 33 -18.43 9.34 9.23
CA ASN A 33 -17.74 10.59 8.87
C ASN A 33 -16.36 10.33 8.23
N ILE A 34 -15.60 9.38 8.75
CA ILE A 34 -14.32 8.95 8.18
C ILE A 34 -14.52 8.36 6.78
N ASN A 35 -15.51 7.48 6.58
CA ASN A 35 -15.81 6.88 5.28
C ASN A 35 -16.12 7.96 4.24
N ALA A 36 -17.01 8.90 4.57
CA ALA A 36 -17.32 10.04 3.71
C ALA A 36 -16.08 10.91 3.42
N ALA A 37 -15.20 11.11 4.42
CA ALA A 37 -13.97 11.86 4.22
C ALA A 37 -12.96 11.14 3.30
N PHE A 38 -12.98 9.80 3.23
CA PHE A 38 -12.12 9.02 2.34
C PHE A 38 -12.58 9.03 0.87
N GLU A 39 -13.82 9.43 0.59
CA GLU A 39 -14.35 9.67 -0.76
C GLU A 39 -13.81 10.99 -1.35
N ASN A 40 -12.49 11.15 -1.34
CA ASN A 40 -11.82 12.32 -1.89
C ASN A 40 -10.75 11.92 -2.91
N VAL A 41 -10.53 12.82 -3.88
CA VAL A 41 -9.59 12.61 -4.98
C VAL A 41 -8.15 12.40 -4.49
N VAL A 42 -7.74 13.04 -3.39
CA VAL A 42 -6.36 12.94 -2.88
C VAL A 42 -6.07 11.53 -2.35
N PHE A 43 -7.01 10.96 -1.59
CA PHE A 43 -6.89 9.57 -1.13
C PHE A 43 -6.96 8.59 -2.29
N PHE A 44 -7.94 8.76 -3.20
CA PHE A 44 -8.08 7.90 -4.37
C PHE A 44 -6.83 7.91 -5.24
N ALA A 45 -6.25 9.10 -5.49
CA ALA A 45 -4.99 9.25 -6.23
C ALA A 45 -3.82 8.57 -5.53
N SER A 46 -3.75 8.63 -4.19
CA SER A 46 -2.71 7.94 -3.42
C SER A 46 -2.88 6.41 -3.47
N PHE A 47 -4.12 5.93 -3.35
CA PHE A 47 -4.46 4.51 -3.34
C PHE A 47 -4.24 3.87 -4.70
N MET A 48 -4.77 4.48 -5.77
CA MET A 48 -4.58 4.04 -7.15
C MET A 48 -3.15 4.30 -7.64
N GLY A 49 -2.57 5.44 -7.31
CA GLY A 49 -1.20 5.79 -7.68
C GLY A 49 -0.19 4.77 -7.14
N ALA A 50 -0.37 4.27 -5.92
CA ALA A 50 0.47 3.20 -5.40
C ALA A 50 0.39 1.91 -6.24
N LEU A 51 -0.78 1.53 -6.74
CA LEU A 51 -0.94 0.35 -7.61
C LEU A 51 -0.32 0.61 -8.99
N LEU A 52 -0.72 1.71 -9.64
CA LEU A 52 -0.34 2.04 -11.01
C LEU A 52 1.16 2.30 -11.14
N LEU A 53 1.75 3.09 -10.23
CA LEU A 53 3.19 3.37 -10.27
C LEU A 53 4.01 2.11 -10.00
N THR A 54 3.52 1.20 -9.14
CA THR A 54 4.18 -0.09 -8.91
C THR A 54 4.08 -0.99 -10.15
N ALA A 55 2.94 -1.00 -10.85
CA ALA A 55 2.77 -1.72 -12.10
C ALA A 55 3.68 -1.17 -13.21
N VAL A 56 3.76 0.15 -13.35
CA VAL A 56 4.68 0.82 -14.28
C VAL A 56 6.13 0.47 -13.93
N ALA A 57 6.51 0.51 -12.66
CA ALA A 57 7.84 0.10 -12.22
C ALA A 57 8.13 -1.37 -12.56
N ALA A 58 7.16 -2.28 -12.36
CA ALA A 58 7.30 -3.69 -12.71
C ALA A 58 7.52 -3.87 -14.22
N TRP A 59 6.79 -3.12 -15.04
CA TRP A 59 6.97 -3.11 -16.49
C TRP A 59 8.35 -2.59 -16.89
N LEU A 60 8.76 -1.42 -16.40
CA LEU A 60 10.03 -0.78 -16.76
C LEU A 60 11.23 -1.64 -16.33
N LEU A 61 11.15 -2.29 -15.17
CA LEU A 61 12.24 -3.07 -14.59
C LEU A 61 12.20 -4.57 -14.94
N ARG A 62 11.31 -5.01 -15.84
CA ARG A 62 11.09 -6.43 -16.19
C ARG A 62 12.32 -7.19 -16.71
N ARG A 63 13.31 -6.48 -17.25
CA ARG A 63 14.58 -7.04 -17.76
C ARG A 63 15.75 -6.88 -16.80
N THR A 64 15.50 -6.44 -15.57
CA THR A 64 16.54 -6.20 -14.57
C THR A 64 16.56 -7.31 -13.50
N PRO A 65 17.68 -7.49 -12.78
CA PRO A 65 17.74 -8.46 -11.67
C PRO A 65 16.75 -8.17 -10.54
N VAL A 66 16.25 -6.94 -10.40
CA VAL A 66 15.33 -6.55 -9.31
C VAL A 66 13.86 -6.83 -9.60
N ARG A 67 13.52 -7.32 -10.81
CA ARG A 67 12.13 -7.50 -11.28
C ARG A 67 11.25 -8.29 -10.31
N TRP A 68 11.80 -9.32 -9.66
CA TRP A 68 11.06 -10.20 -8.77
C TRP A 68 10.60 -9.50 -7.49
N TRP A 69 11.40 -8.55 -6.98
CA TRP A 69 11.02 -7.73 -5.82
C TRP A 69 9.86 -6.79 -6.16
N VAL A 70 9.92 -6.16 -7.33
CA VAL A 70 8.86 -5.23 -7.79
C VAL A 70 7.58 -5.98 -8.11
N LEU A 71 7.67 -7.16 -8.74
CA LEU A 71 6.51 -8.01 -9.01
C LEU A 71 5.87 -8.52 -7.70
N ALA A 72 6.66 -8.96 -6.73
CA ALA A 72 6.14 -9.36 -5.42
C ALA A 72 5.46 -8.19 -4.70
N ALA A 73 6.01 -6.97 -4.77
CA ALA A 73 5.37 -5.78 -4.23
C ALA A 73 4.04 -5.47 -4.92
N LEU A 74 3.99 -5.61 -6.25
CA LEU A 74 2.77 -5.43 -7.03
C LEU A 74 1.69 -6.41 -6.61
N LEU A 75 2.03 -7.70 -6.48
CA LEU A 75 1.07 -8.75 -6.08
C LEU A 75 0.57 -8.53 -4.65
N ALA A 76 1.48 -8.18 -3.72
CA ALA A 76 1.09 -7.86 -2.34
C ALA A 76 0.11 -6.68 -2.28
N TYR A 77 0.38 -5.61 -3.03
CA TYR A 77 -0.52 -4.45 -3.05
C TYR A 77 -1.79 -4.70 -3.86
N PHE A 78 -1.74 -5.57 -4.88
CA PHE A 78 -2.94 -6.00 -5.59
C PHE A 78 -3.88 -6.79 -4.66
N ALA A 79 -3.36 -7.62 -3.77
CA ALA A 79 -4.16 -8.26 -2.73
C ALA A 79 -4.81 -7.22 -1.78
N VAL A 80 -4.09 -6.15 -1.41
CA VAL A 80 -4.68 -5.02 -0.65
C VAL A 80 -5.84 -4.37 -1.40
N PHE A 81 -5.68 -4.16 -2.71
CA PHE A 81 -6.74 -3.62 -3.57
C PHE A 81 -7.98 -4.53 -3.57
N VAL A 82 -7.79 -5.84 -3.80
CA VAL A 82 -8.88 -6.83 -3.80
C VAL A 82 -9.59 -6.86 -2.44
N ILE A 83 -8.86 -6.93 -1.33
CA ILE A 83 -9.45 -6.89 0.03
C ILE A 83 -10.26 -5.62 0.24
N THR A 84 -9.74 -4.48 -0.22
CA THR A 84 -10.43 -3.19 -0.07
C THR A 84 -11.76 -3.20 -0.80
N VAL A 85 -11.80 -3.60 -2.07
CA VAL A 85 -13.02 -3.59 -2.89
C VAL A 85 -13.99 -4.70 -2.48
N ALA A 86 -13.50 -5.89 -2.14
CA ALA A 86 -14.35 -7.04 -1.87
C ALA A 86 -14.84 -7.14 -0.42
N VAL A 87 -14.17 -6.49 0.53
CA VAL A 87 -14.48 -6.60 1.97
C VAL A 87 -14.74 -5.23 2.58
N ASN A 88 -13.76 -4.33 2.56
CA ASN A 88 -13.87 -3.08 3.31
C ASN A 88 -14.88 -2.11 2.71
N VAL A 89 -14.98 -2.00 1.39
CA VAL A 89 -15.98 -1.15 0.73
C VAL A 89 -17.40 -1.63 1.06
N PRO A 90 -17.77 -2.92 0.88
CA PRO A 90 -19.09 -3.41 1.29
C PRO A 90 -19.41 -3.22 2.78
N LEU A 91 -18.42 -3.37 3.68
CA LEU A 91 -18.64 -3.10 5.10
C LEU A 91 -18.87 -1.62 5.38
N ASN A 92 -18.13 -0.75 4.70
CA ASN A 92 -18.31 0.70 4.80
C ASN A 92 -19.69 1.12 4.28
N ASP A 93 -20.12 0.59 3.13
CA ASP A 93 -21.43 0.88 2.54
C ASP A 93 -22.55 0.46 3.49
N LYS A 94 -22.48 -0.77 4.06
CA LYS A 94 -23.44 -1.23 5.08
C LYS A 94 -23.50 -0.32 6.30
N LEU A 95 -22.35 0.17 6.76
CA LEU A 95 -22.30 1.10 7.89
C LEU A 95 -22.94 2.45 7.54
N MET A 96 -22.78 2.93 6.31
CA MET A 96 -23.46 4.14 5.82
C MET A 96 -24.97 3.92 5.71
N ASP A 97 -25.40 2.75 5.20
CA ASP A 97 -26.79 2.37 5.03
C ASP A 97 -27.56 2.21 6.36
N ALA A 98 -26.85 2.02 7.48
CA ALA A 98 -27.44 2.02 8.82
C ALA A 98 -28.08 3.38 9.19
N GLY A 99 -27.74 4.46 8.47
CA GLY A 99 -28.38 5.77 8.59
C GLY A 99 -27.89 6.59 9.79
N ASP A 100 -28.73 7.53 10.23
CA ASP A 100 -28.42 8.50 11.27
C ASP A 100 -28.11 7.81 12.62
N PRO A 101 -26.87 7.92 13.14
CA PRO A 101 -26.46 7.28 14.38
C PRO A 101 -27.32 7.62 15.60
N ALA A 102 -28.03 8.76 15.60
CA ALA A 102 -28.94 9.13 16.69
C ALA A 102 -30.28 8.38 16.63
N LYS A 103 -30.65 7.84 15.47
CA LYS A 103 -31.94 7.16 15.21
C LYS A 103 -31.84 5.65 15.16
N ILE A 104 -30.63 5.08 15.15
CA ILE A 104 -30.41 3.64 15.20
C ILE A 104 -31.00 3.08 16.50
N ALA A 105 -31.87 2.06 16.37
CA ALA A 105 -32.53 1.42 17.51
C ALA A 105 -31.53 0.59 18.33
N ASP A 106 -30.71 -0.23 17.67
CA ASP A 106 -29.64 -1.02 18.27
C ASP A 106 -28.28 -0.70 17.62
N PRO A 107 -27.54 0.31 18.15
CA PRO A 107 -26.20 0.62 17.65
C PRO A 107 -25.16 -0.44 18.01
N GLY A 108 -25.42 -1.30 19.01
CA GLY A 108 -24.51 -2.36 19.40
C GLY A 108 -24.44 -3.46 18.34
N GLU A 109 -25.59 -3.86 17.80
CA GLU A 109 -25.68 -4.84 16.69
C GLU A 109 -24.95 -4.34 15.44
N VAL A 110 -25.22 -3.09 15.02
CA VAL A 110 -24.55 -2.48 13.85
C VAL A 110 -23.04 -2.45 14.01
N ARG A 111 -22.56 -2.13 15.22
CA ARG A 111 -21.12 -2.12 15.51
C ARG A 111 -20.53 -3.53 15.51
N ALA A 112 -21.21 -4.51 16.11
CA ALA A 112 -20.75 -5.89 16.16
C ALA A 112 -20.58 -6.51 14.76
N ASP A 113 -21.47 -6.17 13.84
CA ASP A 113 -21.41 -6.63 12.44
C ASP A 113 -20.28 -5.97 11.62
N PHE A 114 -19.71 -4.88 12.12
CA PHE A 114 -18.72 -4.07 11.42
C PHE A 114 -17.31 -4.17 12.01
N GLU A 115 -17.14 -3.91 13.32
CA GLU A 115 -15.85 -3.60 13.94
C GLU A 115 -14.80 -4.69 13.75
N ASP A 116 -15.05 -5.90 14.27
CA ASP A 116 -14.04 -6.96 14.30
C ASP A 116 -13.60 -7.38 12.89
N VAL A 117 -14.58 -7.55 11.99
CA VAL A 117 -14.31 -7.93 10.61
C VAL A 117 -13.53 -6.83 9.89
N TRP A 118 -13.94 -5.57 10.05
CA TRP A 118 -13.27 -4.44 9.42
C TRP A 118 -11.84 -4.28 9.94
N VAL A 119 -11.62 -4.37 11.26
CA VAL A 119 -10.31 -4.26 11.90
C VAL A 119 -9.39 -5.39 11.45
N ALA A 120 -9.85 -6.63 11.45
CA ALA A 120 -9.06 -7.79 11.04
C ALA A 120 -8.55 -7.63 9.59
N TRP A 121 -9.44 -7.28 8.65
CA TRP A 121 -9.04 -7.06 7.26
C TRP A 121 -8.21 -5.79 7.07
N ASN A 122 -8.40 -4.75 7.89
CA ASN A 122 -7.52 -3.59 7.89
C ASN A 122 -6.08 -3.94 8.34
N VAL A 123 -5.93 -4.80 9.35
CA VAL A 123 -4.61 -5.30 9.78
C VAL A 123 -3.93 -6.05 8.63
N VAL A 124 -4.66 -6.93 7.92
CA VAL A 124 -4.12 -7.63 6.74
C VAL A 124 -3.65 -6.62 5.68
N ARG A 125 -4.46 -5.59 5.39
CA ARG A 125 -4.07 -4.51 4.46
C ARG A 125 -2.82 -3.77 4.92
N ALA A 126 -2.69 -3.47 6.21
CA ALA A 126 -1.52 -2.81 6.79
C ALA A 126 -0.25 -3.66 6.62
N VAL A 127 -0.33 -4.96 6.92
CA VAL A 127 0.80 -5.90 6.77
C VAL A 127 1.22 -6.01 5.30
N LEU A 128 0.27 -6.25 4.39
CA LEU A 128 0.57 -6.44 2.97
C LEU A 128 1.13 -5.18 2.30
N SER A 129 0.57 -4.00 2.62
CA SER A 129 1.07 -2.73 2.08
C SER A 129 2.44 -2.35 2.66
N THR A 130 2.70 -2.67 3.94
CA THR A 130 4.02 -2.49 4.57
C THR A 130 5.06 -3.44 3.96
N LEU A 131 4.69 -4.70 3.72
CA LEU A 131 5.52 -5.65 2.98
C LEU A 131 5.83 -5.13 1.58
N ALA A 132 4.82 -4.67 0.83
CA ALA A 132 5.01 -4.10 -0.50
C ALA A 132 5.98 -2.90 -0.48
N LEU A 133 5.87 -2.02 0.53
CA LEU A 133 6.82 -0.93 0.74
C LEU A 133 8.25 -1.47 0.97
N GLY A 134 8.43 -2.44 1.86
CA GLY A 134 9.74 -3.04 2.14
C GLY A 134 10.37 -3.69 0.91
N LEU A 135 9.56 -4.40 0.10
CA LEU A 135 10.00 -4.99 -1.17
C LEU A 135 10.44 -3.92 -2.19
N LEU A 136 9.72 -2.80 -2.27
CA LEU A 136 10.11 -1.67 -3.13
C LEU A 136 11.38 -0.99 -2.65
N VAL A 137 11.57 -0.80 -1.34
CA VAL A 137 12.81 -0.29 -0.76
C VAL A 137 13.98 -1.21 -1.07
N ARG A 138 13.78 -2.54 -0.93
CA ARG A 138 14.80 -3.53 -1.29
C ARG A 138 15.16 -3.48 -2.77
N ALA A 139 14.16 -3.36 -3.65
CA ALA A 139 14.37 -3.21 -5.08
C ALA A 139 15.18 -1.95 -5.41
N LEU A 140 14.84 -0.82 -4.77
CA LEU A 140 15.54 0.45 -4.94
C LEU A 140 17.02 0.36 -4.55
N VAL A 141 17.31 -0.23 -3.39
CA VAL A 141 18.69 -0.41 -2.90
C VAL A 141 19.50 -1.32 -3.84
N LEU A 142 18.92 -2.44 -4.28
CA LEU A 142 19.60 -3.38 -5.19
C LEU A 142 19.83 -2.75 -6.56
N PHE A 143 18.85 -2.01 -7.08
CA PHE A 143 18.97 -1.33 -8.36
C PHE A 143 20.09 -0.28 -8.34
N GLY A 144 20.20 0.47 -7.23
CA GLY A 144 21.29 1.42 -7.03
C GLY A 144 22.69 0.78 -6.99
N ARG A 145 22.82 -0.43 -6.40
CA ARG A 145 24.09 -1.19 -6.39
C ARG A 145 24.48 -1.65 -7.79
N VAL A 146 23.58 -2.31 -8.51
CA VAL A 146 23.82 -2.79 -9.89
C VAL A 146 24.27 -1.66 -10.81
N ARG A 147 23.67 -0.47 -10.68
CA ARG A 147 24.04 0.69 -11.50
C ARG A 147 25.45 1.21 -11.19
N ARG A 148 25.88 1.19 -9.93
CA ARG A 148 27.24 1.61 -9.52
C ARG A 148 28.30 0.63 -10.01
N ASP A 149 28.05 -0.67 -9.84
CA ASP A 149 28.99 -1.72 -10.25
C ASP A 149 29.18 -1.71 -11.78
N GLY A 150 28.09 -1.53 -12.54
CA GLY A 150 28.15 -1.39 -14.00
C GLY A 150 28.87 -0.12 -14.47
N ALA A 151 28.72 0.99 -13.77
CA ALA A 151 29.44 2.24 -14.09
C ALA A 151 30.95 2.13 -13.80
N GLY A 152 31.32 1.50 -12.68
CA GLY A 152 32.73 1.24 -12.34
C GLY A 152 33.40 0.28 -13.33
N ALA A 153 32.71 -0.77 -13.75
CA ALA A 153 33.22 -1.70 -14.75
C ALA A 153 33.43 -1.02 -16.13
N ALA A 154 32.50 -0.18 -16.57
CA ALA A 154 32.63 0.57 -17.82
C ALA A 154 33.79 1.59 -17.78
N GLN A 155 34.01 2.24 -16.63
CA GLN A 155 35.12 3.16 -16.43
C GLN A 155 36.48 2.43 -16.43
N SER A 156 36.57 1.25 -15.81
CA SER A 156 37.78 0.42 -15.82
C SER A 156 38.17 -0.04 -17.21
N ALA A 157 37.20 -0.40 -18.06
CA ALA A 157 37.46 -0.82 -19.44
C ALA A 157 38.01 0.31 -20.33
N TYR A 158 37.66 1.57 -20.03
CA TYR A 158 38.14 2.74 -20.77
C TYR A 158 39.56 3.16 -20.37
N LEU A 159 39.98 2.78 -19.16
CA LEU A 159 41.31 3.09 -18.60
C LEU A 159 42.31 1.93 -18.79
N ASP A 160 41.89 0.81 -19.39
CA ASP A 160 42.78 -0.32 -19.67
C ASP A 160 43.77 0.05 -20.79
N PRO A 161 45.09 0.15 -20.50
CA PRO A 161 46.10 0.55 -21.48
C PRO A 161 46.19 -0.38 -22.69
N THR A 162 45.63 -1.60 -22.60
CA THR A 162 45.67 -2.58 -23.68
C THR A 162 44.62 -2.31 -24.78
N ALA A 163 43.58 -1.52 -24.51
CA ALA A 163 42.52 -1.21 -25.47
C ALA A 163 42.98 -0.31 -26.63
N GLY A 164 44.12 0.38 -26.49
CA GLY A 164 44.70 1.24 -27.54
C GLY A 164 45.71 0.56 -28.46
N SER A 165 46.07 -0.71 -28.23
CA SER A 165 47.23 -1.34 -28.91
C SER A 165 46.89 -2.16 -30.16
N SER A 166 45.62 -2.36 -30.49
CA SER A 166 45.21 -3.24 -31.60
C SER A 166 44.76 -2.52 -32.89
N ALA A 167 44.86 -1.18 -32.93
CA ALA A 167 44.50 -0.39 -34.12
C ALA A 167 45.65 -0.15 -35.12
N SER A 168 46.81 -0.78 -34.91
CA SER A 168 47.98 -0.66 -35.80
C SER A 168 48.55 -2.04 -36.15
N ARG A 169 47.85 -2.79 -37.00
CA ARG A 169 48.45 -3.86 -37.81
C ARG A 169 47.57 -4.21 -39.00
#